data_AF-A0A963Z805-F1
#
_entry.id   AF-A0A963Z805-F1
#
_cell.length_a   1.000
_cell.length_b   1.000
_cell.length_c   1.000
_cell.angle_alpha   90.00
_cell.angle_beta   90.00
_cell.angle_gamma   90.00
#
_symmetry.space_group_name_H-M   'P 1'
#
loop_
_entity.id
_entity.type
_entity.pdbx_description
1 polymer ?
#
loop_
_entity_poly.entity_id
_entity_poly.type
_entity_poly.pdbx_seq_one_letter_code
_entity_poly.pdbx_strand_id
1 'polypeptide(L)'
;MTVNMYIATFAWACMLLGFLRRHDRAKHVPLMLTAIFTDIALVLYLQITREAIQKAVSFTLEMLQMIHIGFSTVALLLYFPVLFLGFKLLKGHDVKKWHVRFALTAFFFRTMGFFFMFSMLE
;
A
#
# COMPACT_ATOMS: atom_id res chain seq x y z
N MET A 1 -18.05 6.19 -5.65
CA MET A 1 -16.90 5.53 -5.00
C MET A 1 -17.38 4.28 -4.29
N THR A 2 -16.70 3.15 -4.46
CA THR A 2 -17.05 1.89 -3.79
C THR A 2 -16.50 1.86 -2.36
N VAL A 3 -17.02 0.96 -1.50
CA VAL A 3 -16.53 0.74 -0.13
C VAL A 3 -15.01 0.50 -0.11
N ASN A 4 -14.51 -0.30 -1.06
CA ASN A 4 -13.09 -0.61 -1.21
C ASN A 4 -12.23 0.65 -1.44
N MET A 5 -12.74 1.63 -2.20
CA MET A 5 -12.01 2.89 -2.44
C MET A 5 -11.93 3.74 -1.17
N TYR A 6 -12.97 3.74 -0.33
CA TYR A 6 -12.92 4.44 0.97
C TYR A 6 -11.88 3.80 1.89
N ILE A 7 -11.82 2.46 1.95
CA ILE A 7 -10.80 1.72 2.71
C ILE A 7 -9.39 2.04 2.18
N ALA A 8 -9.20 2.04 0.87
CA ALA A 8 -7.92 2.38 0.24
C ALA A 8 -7.51 3.84 0.52
N THR A 9 -8.46 4.77 0.52
CA THR A 9 -8.23 6.18 0.84
C THR A 9 -7.83 6.35 2.31
N PHE A 10 -8.50 5.63 3.22
CA PHE A 10 -8.16 5.60 4.63
C PHE A 10 -6.75 5.06 4.86
N ALA A 11 -6.39 3.92 4.23
CA ALA A 11 -5.05 3.36 4.32
C ALA A 11 -3.98 4.34 3.82
N TRP A 12 -4.20 4.98 2.68
CA TRP A 12 -3.29 6.00 2.15
C TRP A 12 -3.18 7.22 3.07
N ALA A 13 -4.28 7.70 3.64
CA ALA A 13 -4.27 8.80 4.60
C ALA A 13 -3.48 8.45 5.87
N CYS A 14 -3.66 7.24 6.43
CA CYS A 14 -2.84 6.75 7.54
C CYS A 14 -1.35 6.72 7.16
N MET A 15 -1.02 6.28 5.94
CA MET A 15 0.37 6.24 5.46
C MET A 15 0.97 7.64 5.36
N LEU A 16 0.23 8.60 4.80
CA LEU A 16 0.66 10.00 4.69
C LEU A 16 0.88 10.62 6.07
N LEU A 17 -0.06 10.45 6.99
CA LEU A 17 0.07 10.93 8.37
C LEU A 17 1.26 10.27 9.09
N GLY A 18 1.44 8.96 8.91
CA GLY A 18 2.59 8.24 9.44
C GLY A 18 3.92 8.77 8.90
N PHE A 19 3.98 9.09 7.60
CA PHE A 19 5.13 9.70 6.96
C PHE A 19 5.45 11.11 7.51
N LEU A 20 4.42 11.96 7.66
CA LEU A 20 4.57 13.30 8.22
C LEU A 20 5.02 13.28 9.69
N ARG A 21 4.62 12.26 10.44
CA ARG A 21 5.00 12.06 11.85
C ARG A 21 6.23 11.17 12.04
N ARG A 22 7.06 10.95 11.01
CA ARG A 22 8.27 10.09 11.06
C ARG A 22 9.28 10.40 12.18
N HIS A 23 9.28 11.62 12.71
CA HIS A 23 10.15 12.01 13.83
C HIS A 23 9.61 11.55 15.19
N ASP A 24 8.30 11.34 15.31
CA ASP A 24 7.60 10.86 16.50
C ASP A 24 7.28 9.38 16.33
N ARG A 25 8.18 8.50 16.80
CA ARG A 25 8.07 7.05 16.64
C ARG A 25 6.77 6.49 17.22
N ALA A 26 6.29 7.08 18.32
CA ALA A 26 5.07 6.64 18.99
C ALA A 26 3.83 6.81 18.11
N LYS A 27 3.85 7.77 17.17
CA LYS A 27 2.77 7.98 16.18
C LYS A 27 3.08 7.33 14.84
N HIS A 28 4.33 7.41 14.39
CA HIS A 28 4.76 6.86 13.10
C HIS A 28 4.48 5.36 12.99
N VAL A 29 4.94 4.57 13.96
CA VAL A 29 4.85 3.10 13.90
C VAL A 29 3.39 2.62 13.82
N PRO A 30 2.47 3.01 14.72
CA PRO A 30 1.09 2.54 14.64
C PRO A 30 0.41 3.02 13.34
N LEU A 31 0.61 4.27 12.91
CA LEU A 31 0.02 4.77 11.66
C LEU A 31 0.49 3.97 10.43
N MET A 32 1.79 3.69 10.34
CA MET A 32 2.35 2.91 9.23
C MET A 32 1.89 1.46 9.26
N LEU A 33 1.82 0.84 10.44
CA LEU A 33 1.32 -0.54 10.58
C LEU A 33 -0.16 -0.63 10.22
N THR A 34 -0.99 0.30 10.70
CA THR A 34 -2.41 0.39 10.31
C THR A 34 -2.54 0.54 8.81
N ALA A 35 -1.82 1.49 8.20
CA ALA A 35 -1.87 1.71 6.76
C ALA A 35 -1.50 0.45 5.97
N ILE A 36 -0.33 -0.15 6.25
CA ILE A 36 0.18 -1.32 5.52
C ILE A 36 -0.73 -2.53 5.71
N PHE A 37 -1.20 -2.77 6.94
CA PHE A 37 -2.06 -3.90 7.23
C PHE A 37 -3.43 -3.76 6.55
N THR A 38 -4.04 -2.58 6.60
CA THR A 38 -5.29 -2.30 5.87
C THR A 38 -5.10 -2.48 4.36
N ASP A 39 -3.97 -2.05 3.81
CA ASP A 39 -3.65 -2.22 2.39
C ASP A 39 -3.56 -3.71 1.99
N ILE A 40 -2.77 -4.49 2.74
CA ILE A 40 -2.59 -5.93 2.49
C ILE A 40 -3.93 -6.65 2.62
N ALA A 41 -4.69 -6.36 3.68
CA ALA A 41 -6.01 -6.97 3.90
C ALA A 41 -6.98 -6.64 2.76
N LEU A 42 -7.00 -5.39 2.28
CA LEU A 42 -7.84 -5.00 1.15
C LEU A 42 -7.44 -5.73 -0.14
N VAL A 43 -6.15 -5.81 -0.45
CA VAL A 43 -5.67 -6.51 -1.65
C VAL A 43 -6.01 -8.00 -1.58
N LEU A 44 -5.82 -8.64 -0.43
CA LEU A 44 -6.19 -10.05 -0.24
C LEU A 44 -7.70 -10.27 -0.42
N TYR A 45 -8.53 -9.39 0.15
CA TYR A 45 -9.97 -9.43 -0.04
C TYR A 45 -10.37 -9.27 -1.52
N LEU A 46 -9.76 -8.32 -2.23
CA LEU A 46 -10.00 -8.11 -3.66
C LEU A 46 -9.53 -9.28 -4.51
N GLN A 47 -8.41 -9.93 -4.18
CA GLN A 47 -7.92 -11.09 -4.90
C GLN A 47 -8.87 -12.28 -4.79
N ILE A 48 -9.32 -12.59 -3.57
CA ILE A 48 -10.25 -13.70 -3.31
C ILE A 48 -11.58 -13.48 -4.04
N THR A 49 -12.12 -12.25 -3.98
CA THR A 49 -13.38 -11.91 -4.65
C THR A 49 -13.24 -11.89 -6.18
N ARG A 50 -12.12 -11.37 -6.71
CA ARG A 50 -11.83 -11.34 -8.15
C ARG A 50 -11.69 -12.75 -8.73
N GLU A 51 -10.98 -13.65 -8.06
CA GLU A 51 -10.85 -15.03 -8.54
C GLU A 51 -12.19 -15.76 -8.63
N ALA A 52 -13.11 -15.49 -7.70
CA ALA A 52 -14.47 -16.03 -7.75
C ALA A 52 -15.26 -15.50 -8.95
N ILE A 53 -15.12 -14.21 -9.27
CA ILE A 53 -15.80 -13.55 -10.40
C ILE A 53 -15.21 -13.96 -11.75
N GLN A 54 -13.88 -14.02 -11.88
CA GLN A 54 -13.19 -14.38 -13.13
C GLN A 54 -13.47 -15.81 -13.58
N LYS A 55 -13.73 -16.74 -12.64
CA LYS A 55 -14.19 -18.09 -12.99
C LYS A 55 -15.60 -18.11 -13.59
N ALA A 56 -16.38 -17.05 -13.39
CA ALA A 56 -17.73 -16.91 -13.92
C ALA A 56 -17.80 -16.09 -15.24
N VAL A 57 -16.82 -15.20 -15.52
CA VAL A 57 -16.86 -14.27 -16.67
C VAL A 57 -15.45 -13.99 -17.23
N SER A 58 -15.30 -13.91 -18.57
CA SER A 58 -14.03 -13.50 -19.20
C SER A 58 -13.77 -12.01 -19.01
N PHE A 59 -12.87 -11.67 -18.09
CA PHE A 59 -12.52 -10.28 -17.76
C PHE A 59 -11.35 -9.79 -18.62
N THR A 60 -11.55 -8.70 -19.36
CA THR A 60 -10.48 -7.94 -20.02
C THR A 60 -10.19 -6.68 -19.22
N LEU A 61 -8.92 -6.41 -18.92
CA LEU A 61 -8.50 -5.22 -18.18
C LEU A 61 -8.05 -4.11 -19.13
N GLU A 62 -8.47 -2.89 -18.86
CA GLU A 62 -7.96 -1.73 -19.55
C GLU A 62 -6.54 -1.38 -19.11
N MET A 63 -5.82 -0.65 -19.96
CA MET A 63 -4.41 -0.29 -19.73
C MET A 63 -4.19 0.44 -18.40
N LEU A 64 -5.08 1.38 -18.04
CA LEU A 64 -4.96 2.14 -16.79
C LEU A 64 -5.16 1.26 -15.55
N GLN A 65 -6.04 0.27 -15.64
CA GLN A 65 -6.26 -0.71 -14.57
C GLN A 65 -5.03 -1.61 -14.39
N MET A 66 -4.39 -2.03 -15.51
CA MET A 66 -3.14 -2.79 -15.45
C MET A 66 -2.01 -1.97 -14.80
N ILE A 67 -1.92 -0.69 -15.15
CA ILE A 67 -0.94 0.24 -14.55
C ILE A 67 -1.19 0.39 -13.04
N HIS A 68 -2.45 0.60 -12.61
CA HIS A 68 -2.82 0.63 -11.20
C HIS A 68 -2.36 -0.63 -10.47
N ILE A 69 -2.71 -1.80 -11.01
CA ILE A 69 -2.36 -3.10 -10.41
C ILE A 69 -0.84 -3.25 -10.32
N GLY A 70 -0.10 -2.86 -11.37
CA GLY A 70 1.36 -2.88 -11.38
C GLY A 70 1.95 -2.01 -10.27
N PHE A 71 1.52 -0.75 -10.16
CA PHE A 71 2.00 0.17 -9.11
C PHE A 71 1.70 -0.37 -7.70
N SER A 72 0.46 -0.83 -7.47
CA SER A 72 0.03 -1.40 -6.19
C SER A 72 0.79 -2.67 -5.82
N THR A 73 1.08 -3.54 -6.80
CA THR A 73 1.87 -4.77 -6.60
C THR A 73 3.30 -4.46 -6.19
N VAL A 74 3.96 -3.52 -6.86
CA VAL A 74 5.32 -3.10 -6.50
C VAL A 74 5.35 -2.47 -5.11
N ALA A 75 4.37 -1.62 -4.77
CA ALA A 75 4.25 -1.05 -3.42
C ALA A 75 4.14 -2.15 -2.34
N LEU A 76 3.29 -3.15 -2.58
CA LEU A 76 3.08 -4.28 -1.67
C LEU A 76 4.37 -5.08 -1.44
N LEU A 77 5.11 -5.37 -2.52
CA LEU A 77 6.41 -6.04 -2.43
C LEU A 77 7.43 -5.22 -1.64
N LEU A 78 7.40 -3.90 -1.77
CA LEU A 78 8.28 -3.01 -1.02
C LEU A 78 7.91 -2.89 0.46
N TYR A 79 6.68 -3.21 0.87
CA TYR A 79 6.33 -3.22 2.30
C TYR A 79 7.13 -4.24 3.10
N PHE A 80 7.48 -5.39 2.53
CA PHE A 80 8.29 -6.40 3.22
C PHE A 80 9.66 -5.88 3.69
N PRO A 81 10.53 -5.33 2.80
CA PRO A 81 11.79 -4.75 3.24
C PRO A 81 11.58 -3.51 4.13
N VAL A 82 10.55 -2.69 3.89
CA VAL A 82 10.26 -1.52 4.74
C VAL A 82 9.95 -1.92 6.18
N LEU A 83 9.07 -2.90 6.37
CA LEU A 83 8.70 -3.43 7.68
C LEU A 83 9.90 -4.11 8.34
N PHE A 84 10.62 -4.95 7.62
CA PHE A 84 11.82 -5.64 8.14
C PHE A 84 12.88 -4.64 8.62
N LEU A 85 13.20 -3.62 7.81
CA LEU A 85 14.14 -2.57 8.17
C LEU A 85 13.59 -1.68 9.29
N GLY A 86 12.27 -1.45 9.33
CA GLY A 86 11.59 -0.73 10.40
C GLY A 86 11.75 -1.44 11.75
N PHE A 87 11.51 -2.75 11.81
CA PHE A 87 11.72 -3.54 13.02
C PHE A 87 13.19 -3.58 13.45
N LYS A 88 14.13 -3.66 12.50
CA LYS A 88 15.56 -3.54 12.80
C LYS A 88 15.93 -2.17 13.38
N LEU A 89 15.36 -1.10 12.84
CA LEU A 89 15.57 0.26 13.35
C LEU A 89 15.01 0.43 14.76
N LEU A 90 13.87 -0.19 15.08
CA LEU A 90 13.29 -0.21 16.43
C LEU A 90 14.17 -0.96 17.43
N LYS A 91 14.87 -2.01 16.98
CA LYS A 91 15.86 -2.75 17.79
C LYS A 91 17.20 -2.00 17.95
N GLY A 92 17.35 -0.81 17.36
CA GLY A 92 18.55 0.01 17.49
C GLY A 92 19.64 -0.24 16.45
N HIS A 93 19.39 -1.05 15.41
CA HIS A 93 20.36 -1.24 14.33
C HIS A 93 20.44 0.00 13.43
N ASP A 94 21.63 0.36 12.97
CA ASP A 94 21.84 1.46 12.02
C ASP A 94 21.48 1.07 10.58
N VAL A 95 20.18 0.95 10.33
CA VAL A 95 19.62 0.67 8.99
C VAL A 95 18.74 1.81 8.49
N LYS A 96 18.81 2.98 9.12
CA LYS A 96 17.92 4.13 8.87
C LYS A 96 17.96 4.56 7.40
N LYS A 97 19.16 4.65 6.81
CA LYS A 97 19.35 5.06 5.40
C LYS A 97 18.63 4.10 4.44
N TRP A 98 18.72 2.80 4.70
CA TRP A 98 18.05 1.79 3.89
C TRP A 98 16.54 1.82 4.10
N HIS A 99 16.09 1.91 5.36
CA HIS A 99 14.66 2.03 5.67
C HIS A 99 14.02 3.21 4.93
N VAL A 100 14.64 4.40 4.98
CA VAL A 100 14.13 5.60 4.31
C VAL A 100 14.10 5.43 2.79
N ARG A 101 15.13 4.84 2.18
CA ARG A 101 15.16 4.58 0.73
C ARG A 101 14.00 3.70 0.29
N PHE A 102 13.84 2.53 0.92
CA PHE A 102 12.73 1.62 0.60
C PHE A 102 11.37 2.23 0.92
N ALA A 103 11.25 2.97 2.02
CA ALA A 103 10.00 3.60 2.42
C ALA A 103 9.56 4.69 1.44
N LEU A 104 10.49 5.53 0.96
CA LEU A 104 10.20 6.54 -0.06
C LEU A 104 9.78 5.90 -1.38
N THR A 105 10.49 4.86 -1.82
CA THR A 105 10.11 4.11 -3.02
C THR A 105 8.71 3.50 -2.86
N ALA A 106 8.44 2.81 -1.74
CA ALA A 106 7.12 2.23 -1.48
C ALA A 106 6.01 3.29 -1.48
N PHE A 107 6.25 4.42 -0.81
CA PHE A 107 5.29 5.53 -0.72
C PHE A 107 4.99 6.15 -2.09
N PHE A 108 6.01 6.30 -2.94
CA PHE A 108 5.84 6.76 -4.32
C PHE A 108 4.94 5.81 -5.11
N PHE A 109 5.28 4.52 -5.16
CA PHE A 109 4.47 3.52 -5.87
C PHE A 109 3.05 3.45 -5.32
N ARG A 110 2.87 3.52 -4.00
CA ARG A 110 1.54 3.49 -3.38
C ARG A 110 0.69 4.72 -3.72
N THR A 111 1.31 5.88 -3.81
CA THR A 111 0.65 7.14 -4.17
C THR A 111 0.27 7.14 -5.64
N MET A 112 1.16 6.69 -6.54
CA MET A 112 0.82 6.51 -7.95
C MET A 112 -0.33 5.50 -8.13
N GLY A 113 -0.27 4.35 -7.45
CA GLY A 113 -1.36 3.38 -7.43
C GLY A 113 -2.67 4.01 -6.92
N PHE A 114 -2.62 4.82 -5.85
CA PHE A 114 -3.80 5.53 -5.37
C PHE A 114 -4.41 6.48 -6.42
N PHE A 115 -3.61 7.23 -7.16
CA PHE A 115 -4.13 8.09 -8.25
C PHE A 115 -4.77 7.27 -9.38
N PHE A 116 -4.13 6.19 -9.82
CA PHE A 116 -4.70 5.33 -10.86
C PHE A 116 -5.91 4.51 -10.39
N MET A 117 -6.16 4.40 -9.08
CA MET A 117 -7.36 3.74 -8.54
C MET A 117 -8.65 4.40 -9.07
N PHE A 118 -8.63 5.71 -9.29
CA PHE A 118 -9.81 6.44 -9.78
C PHE A 118 -10.20 6.07 -11.21
N SER A 119 -9.31 5.47 -11.99
CA SER A 119 -9.67 4.90 -13.30
C SER A 119 -10.50 3.62 -13.20
N MET A 120 -10.82 3.14 -11.99
CA MET A 120 -11.75 2.02 -11.76
C MET A 120 -13.16 2.49 -11.37
N LEU A 121 -13.48 3.77 -11.58
CA LEU A 121 -14.81 4.33 -11.37
C LEU A 121 -15.74 4.17 -12.58
N GLU A 122 -15.19 3.76 -13.73
CA GLU A 122 -15.92 3.53 -14.98
C GLU A 122 -16.61 2.16 -15.00
#